data_AF-A0A1P8USQ2-F1
#
_entry.id   AF-A0A1P8USQ2-F1
#
_cell.length_a   1.000
_cell.length_b   1.000
_cell.length_c   1.000
_cell.angle_alpha   90.00
_cell.angle_beta   90.00
_cell.angle_gamma   90.00
#
_symmetry.space_group_name_H-M   'P 1'
#
loop_
_entity.id
_entity.type
_entity.pdbx_description
1 polymer ?
#
loop_
_entity_poly.entity_id
_entity_poly.type
_entity_poly.pdbx_seq_one_letter_code
_entity_poly.pdbx_strand_id
1 'polypeptide(L)'
;MPGRTDFKRHATLVDHMANTLGLDLEEQMLRGKLTFSQLDDAVLSCTGCTQPCACETWLATRAETAEAPPFYCRNTQLFDELRKT
;
A
#
# COMPACT_ATOMS: atom_id res chain seq x y z
N MET A 1 -4.63 20.00 0.33
CA MET A 1 -4.45 18.95 1.35
C MET A 1 -5.53 17.90 1.11
N PRO A 2 -5.18 16.61 1.01
CA PRO A 2 -6.17 15.55 0.82
C PRO A 2 -7.20 15.56 1.96
N GLY A 3 -8.46 15.32 1.65
CA GLY A 3 -9.52 15.28 2.64
C GLY A 3 -9.45 14.02 3.49
N ARG A 4 -10.13 14.01 4.65
CA ARG A 4 -10.20 12.84 5.54
C ARG A 4 -10.80 11.59 4.85
N THR A 5 -11.60 11.80 3.81
CA THR A 5 -12.17 10.76 2.94
C THR A 5 -11.14 10.17 1.99
N ASP A 6 -10.27 11.00 1.41
CA ASP A 6 -9.19 10.54 0.52
C ASP A 6 -8.18 9.71 1.28
N PHE A 7 -7.84 10.14 2.49
CA PHE A 7 -6.92 9.39 3.36
C PHE A 7 -7.45 7.98 3.64
N LYS A 8 -8.71 7.83 4.06
CA LYS A 8 -9.30 6.51 4.32
C LYS A 8 -9.32 5.63 3.08
N ARG A 9 -9.67 6.18 1.92
CA ARG A 9 -9.66 5.44 0.64
C ARG A 9 -8.26 4.90 0.34
N HIS A 10 -7.23 5.74 0.46
CA HIS A 10 -5.86 5.33 0.15
C HIS A 10 -5.28 4.40 1.22
N ALA A 11 -5.70 4.51 2.49
CA ALA A 11 -5.36 3.53 3.52
C ALA A 11 -5.84 2.13 3.11
N THR A 12 -7.08 2.00 2.66
CA THR A 12 -7.61 0.72 2.15
C THR A 12 -6.86 0.25 0.90
N LEU A 13 -6.44 1.15 -0.01
CA LEU A 13 -5.66 0.77 -1.19
C LEU A 13 -4.26 0.27 -0.85
N VAL A 14 -3.58 0.93 0.09
CA VAL A 14 -2.25 0.53 0.55
C VAL A 14 -2.31 -0.82 1.24
N ASP A 15 -3.32 -1.04 2.08
CA ASP A 15 -3.57 -2.32 2.74
C ASP A 15 -3.89 -3.44 1.74
N HIS A 16 -4.79 -3.20 0.78
CA HIS A 16 -5.11 -4.18 -0.25
C HIS A 16 -3.89 -4.48 -1.14
N MET A 17 -3.07 -3.49 -1.45
CA MET A 17 -1.81 -3.68 -2.18
C MET A 17 -0.84 -4.56 -1.39
N ALA A 18 -0.66 -4.31 -0.10
CA ALA A 18 0.17 -5.14 0.77
C ALA A 18 -0.31 -6.59 0.76
N ASN A 19 -1.60 -6.81 1.00
CA ASN A 19 -2.23 -8.13 0.98
C ASN A 19 -2.03 -8.83 -0.38
N THR A 20 -2.17 -8.08 -1.48
CA THR A 20 -1.90 -8.60 -2.84
C THR A 20 -0.44 -8.99 -3.02
N LEU A 21 0.51 -8.38 -2.31
CA LEU A 21 1.93 -8.76 -2.33
C LEU A 21 2.25 -9.88 -1.33
N GLY A 22 1.26 -10.39 -0.60
CA GLY A 22 1.47 -11.37 0.48
C GLY A 22 2.04 -10.76 1.75
N LEU A 23 1.91 -9.44 1.94
CA LEU A 23 2.35 -8.71 3.12
C LEU A 23 1.13 -8.29 3.94
N ASP A 24 1.07 -8.72 5.20
CA ASP A 24 0.06 -8.26 6.15
C ASP A 24 0.62 -7.08 6.96
N LEU A 25 0.13 -5.86 6.71
CA LEU A 25 0.61 -4.65 7.39
C LEU A 25 0.31 -4.69 8.90
N GLU A 26 -0.83 -5.26 9.30
CA GLU A 26 -1.17 -5.41 10.72
C GLU A 26 -0.18 -6.34 11.40
N GLU A 27 0.17 -7.45 10.76
CA GLU A 27 1.19 -8.36 11.25
C GLU A 27 2.57 -7.68 11.33
N GLN A 28 2.97 -6.92 10.30
CA GLN A 28 4.24 -6.19 10.31
C GLN A 28 4.27 -5.14 11.43
N MET A 29 3.14 -4.51 11.75
CA MET A 29 3.03 -3.59 12.88
C MET A 29 3.16 -4.32 14.22
N LEU A 30 2.48 -5.45 14.38
CA LEU A 30 2.60 -6.28 15.58
C LEU A 30 4.02 -6.82 15.79
N ARG A 31 4.73 -7.14 14.70
CA ARG A 31 6.14 -7.55 14.72
C ARG A 31 7.12 -6.38 14.94
N GLY A 32 6.63 -5.14 15.00
CA GLY A 32 7.44 -3.93 15.15
C GLY A 32 8.29 -3.59 13.92
N LYS A 33 7.93 -4.14 12.75
CA LYS A 33 8.59 -3.89 11.46
C LYS A 33 8.01 -2.67 10.74
N LEU A 34 6.75 -2.36 11.02
CA LEU A 34 6.06 -1.17 10.52
C LEU A 34 5.53 -0.35 11.69
N THR A 35 5.76 0.95 11.67
CA THR A 35 5.17 1.88 12.65
C THR A 35 3.94 2.58 12.06
N PHE A 36 3.06 3.05 12.95
CA PHE A 36 1.89 3.83 12.52
C PHE A 36 2.28 5.08 11.71
N SER A 37 3.38 5.75 12.08
CA SER A 37 3.89 6.90 11.32
C SER A 37 4.32 6.52 9.90
N GLN A 38 4.99 5.38 9.72
CA GLN A 38 5.38 4.90 8.39
C GLN A 38 4.17 4.52 7.55
N LEU A 39 3.13 3.95 8.16
CA LEU A 39 1.88 3.67 7.47
C LEU A 39 1.19 4.98 7.04
N ASP A 40 1.09 5.97 7.93
CA ASP A 40 0.53 7.29 7.60
C ASP A 40 1.29 7.95 6.45
N ASP A 41 2.63 7.92 6.48
CA ASP A 41 3.47 8.43 5.40
C ASP A 41 3.25 7.68 4.08
N ALA A 42 3.07 6.36 4.13
CA ALA A 42 2.75 5.54 2.96
C ALA A 42 1.39 5.91 2.37
N VAL A 43 0.38 6.11 3.21
CA VAL A 43 -0.96 6.53 2.78
C VAL A 43 -0.91 7.93 2.17
N LEU A 44 -0.22 8.87 2.81
CA LEU A 44 0.00 10.23 2.28
C LEU A 44 0.71 10.19 0.93
N SER A 45 1.77 9.40 0.80
CA SER A 45 2.48 9.19 -0.47
C SER A 45 1.56 8.59 -1.54
N CYS A 46 0.71 7.64 -1.16
CA CYS A 46 -0.30 7.04 -2.03
C CYS A 46 -1.33 8.07 -2.51
N THR A 47 -1.78 9.01 -1.66
CA THR A 47 -2.68 10.10 -2.09
C THR A 47 -2.08 11.01 -3.16
N GLY A 48 -0.75 11.06 -3.27
CA GLY A 48 -0.03 11.78 -4.31
C GLY A 48 0.22 10.96 -5.59
N CYS A 49 -0.31 9.74 -5.68
CA CYS A 49 -0.23 8.93 -6.90
C CYS A 49 -1.06 9.56 -8.02
N THR A 50 -0.53 9.55 -9.24
CA THR A 50 -1.19 10.12 -10.42
C THR A 50 -2.24 9.20 -11.03
N GLN A 51 -2.30 7.93 -10.62
CA GLN A 51 -3.14 6.91 -11.25
C GLN A 51 -3.90 6.01 -10.23
N PRO A 52 -4.75 6.59 -9.35
CA PRO A 52 -5.51 5.81 -8.37
C PRO A 52 -6.51 4.83 -9.02
N CYS A 53 -7.17 5.22 -10.12
CA CYS A 53 -8.11 4.34 -10.82
C CYS A 53 -7.43 3.12 -11.46
N ALA A 54 -6.19 3.28 -11.94
CA ALA A 54 -5.41 2.17 -12.49
C ALA A 54 -4.98 1.21 -11.37
N CYS A 55 -4.63 1.74 -10.20
CA CYS A 55 -4.32 0.96 -9.01
C CYS A 55 -5.52 0.08 -8.60
N GLU A 56 -6.70 0.67 -8.48
CA GLU A 56 -7.94 -0.05 -8.15
C GLU A 56 -8.26 -1.15 -9.17
N THR A 57 -8.15 -0.84 -10.45
CA THR A 57 -8.39 -1.83 -11.52
C THR A 57 -7.39 -2.98 -11.45
N TRP A 58 -6.12 -2.67 -11.20
CA TRP A 58 -5.05 -3.66 -11.08
C TRP A 58 -5.22 -4.56 -9.86
N LEU A 59 -5.66 -4.00 -8.73
CA LEU A 59 -5.99 -4.74 -7.52
C LEU A 59 -7.23 -5.62 -7.72
N ALA A 60 -8.28 -5.09 -8.35
CA ALA A 60 -9.51 -5.84 -8.62
C ALA A 60 -9.33 -6.99 -9.62
N THR A 61 -8.34 -6.91 -10.51
CA THR A 61 -8.04 -7.97 -11.49
C THR A 61 -7.11 -9.05 -10.95
N ARG A 62 -6.48 -8.84 -9.79
CA ARG A 62 -5.59 -9.82 -9.17
C ARG A 62 -6.33 -10.59 -8.08
N ALA A 63 -6.59 -11.87 -8.35
CA ALA A 63 -7.07 -12.82 -7.35
C ALA A 63 -5.94 -13.54 -6.60
N GLU A 64 -4.70 -13.42 -7.09
CA GLU A 64 -3.52 -14.14 -6.64
C GLU A 64 -2.44 -13.18 -6.14
N THR A 65 -1.52 -13.67 -5.31
CA THR A 65 -0.40 -12.89 -4.82
C THR A 65 0.52 -12.45 -5.96
N ALA A 66 0.81 -11.15 -6.04
CA ALA A 66 1.72 -10.56 -7.00
C ALA A 66 3.14 -10.51 -6.43
N GLU A 67 4.16 -10.80 -7.25
CA GLU A 67 5.55 -10.69 -6.83
C GLU A 67 6.06 -9.25 -6.70
N ALA A 68 5.39 -8.29 -7.35
CA ALA A 68 5.82 -6.89 -7.34
C ALA A 68 4.63 -5.93 -7.51
N PRO A 69 4.70 -4.74 -6.88
CA PRO A 69 3.74 -3.67 -7.10
C PRO A 69 3.87 -3.09 -8.53
N PRO A 70 2.85 -2.37 -9.02
CA PRO A 70 2.93 -1.73 -10.32
C PRO A 70 3.99 -0.62 -10.34
N PHE A 71 4.57 -0.36 -11.52
CA PHE A 71 5.66 0.61 -11.72
C PHE A 71 5.32 2.04 -11.27
N TYR A 72 4.04 2.40 -11.21
CA TYR A 72 3.55 3.71 -10.76
C TYR A 72 3.30 3.79 -9.25
N CYS A 73 3.46 2.68 -8.51
CA CYS A 73 3.22 2.65 -7.07
C CYS A 73 4.34 3.42 -6.36
N ARG A 74 3.98 4.51 -5.67
CA ARG A 74 4.92 5.31 -4.88
C ARG A 74 5.48 4.56 -3.66
N ASN A 75 4.77 3.56 -3.16
CA ASN A 75 5.16 2.78 -1.99
C ASN A 75 5.95 1.52 -2.34
N THR A 76 6.42 1.40 -3.60
CA THR A 76 7.18 0.22 -4.05
C THR A 76 8.37 -0.09 -3.15
N GLN A 77 9.15 0.94 -2.78
CA GLN A 77 10.29 0.77 -1.89
C GLN A 77 9.89 0.26 -0.50
N LEU A 78 8.82 0.79 0.08
CA LEU A 78 8.32 0.36 1.39
C LEU A 78 7.92 -1.12 1.37
N PHE A 79 7.17 -1.54 0.35
CA PHE A 79 6.76 -2.94 0.23
C PHE A 79 7.96 -3.87 0.00
N ASP A 80 8.95 -3.46 -0.80
CA ASP A 80 10.17 -4.24 -0.99
C ASP A 80 11.00 -4.36 0.30
N GLU A 81 11.04 -3.33 1.14
CA GLU A 81 11.69 -3.39 2.45
C GLU A 81 10.97 -4.35 3.40
N LEU A 82 9.64 -4.27 3.46
CA LEU A 82 8.82 -5.17 4.27
C LEU A 82 8.93 -6.63 3.81
N ARG A 83 9.08 -6.88 2.50
CA ARG A 83 9.22 -8.24 1.93
C ARG A 83 10.59 -8.89 2.18
N LYS A 84 11.64 -8.09 2.33
CA LYS A 84 13.01 -8.58 2.57
C LYS A 84 13.27 -9.03 4.00
N THR A 85 12.29 -8.89 4.89
CA THR A 85 12.45 -9.09 6.34
C THR A 85 11.82 -10.39 6.80
#